data_AF-A0AAJ4AMC0-F1
#
_entry.id   AF-A0AAJ4AMC0-F1
#
_cell.length_a   1.000
_cell.length_b   1.000
_cell.length_c   1.000
_cell.angle_alpha   90.00
_cell.angle_beta   90.00
_cell.angle_gamma   90.00
#
_symmetry.space_group_name_H-M   'P 1'
#
loop_
_entity.id
_entity.type
_entity.pdbx_description
1 polymer ?
#
loop_
_entity_poly.entity_id
_entity_poly.type
_entity_poly.pdbx_seq_one_letter_code
_entity_poly.pdbx_strand_id
1 'polypeptide(L)'
;MKIFKLFFLLLMFPFSPYAQSFEERPTDDFLSLSEFPSVAEFEQYIDTYVQDCLDHSYGGSLAVRCFVSYEMWDRELNNYYQLLYKSLSDDGQKRLKNSQLSWLKTRDKAIEFNGFLLDERYKDKVGTMYIAMRAGDADQAISPIVKHRALLIKSWLEYQRDNSYHERF
;
A
#
# COMPACT_ATOMS: atom_id res chain seq x y z
N MET A 1 71.41 -17.78 -21.63
CA MET A 1 70.75 -16.61 -22.25
C MET A 1 69.30 -16.97 -22.53
N LYS A 2 68.36 -16.01 -22.34
CA LYS A 2 66.86 -16.10 -22.36
C LYS A 2 66.27 -16.13 -20.94
N ILE A 3 66.27 -14.99 -20.25
CA ILE A 3 65.27 -13.88 -20.25
C ILE A 3 64.02 -14.24 -19.42
N PHE A 4 64.08 -13.71 -18.20
CA PHE A 4 63.03 -13.50 -17.22
C PHE A 4 61.85 -12.75 -17.87
N LYS A 5 60.61 -13.24 -17.75
CA LYS A 5 59.42 -12.41 -17.95
C LYS A 5 58.60 -12.41 -16.66
N LEU A 6 58.51 -11.19 -16.14
CA LEU A 6 57.94 -10.78 -14.88
C LEU A 6 56.42 -11.03 -14.86
N PHE A 7 55.95 -11.59 -13.75
CA PHE A 7 54.55 -11.67 -13.35
C PHE A 7 53.93 -10.26 -13.32
N PHE A 8 52.82 -10.05 -14.01
CA PHE A 8 51.91 -8.94 -13.72
C PHE A 8 50.54 -9.55 -13.40
N LEU A 9 50.36 -9.90 -12.13
CA LEU A 9 49.08 -10.36 -11.59
C LEU A 9 48.25 -9.12 -11.28
N LEU A 10 47.48 -8.68 -12.27
CA LEU A 10 46.53 -7.57 -12.12
C LEU A 10 45.34 -8.12 -11.34
N LEU A 11 45.35 -7.94 -10.01
CA LEU A 11 44.23 -8.18 -9.12
C LEU A 11 43.09 -7.23 -9.51
N MET A 12 42.25 -7.67 -10.45
CA MET A 12 40.88 -7.19 -10.61
C MET A 12 40.12 -7.61 -9.35
N PHE A 13 40.20 -6.80 -8.29
CA PHE A 13 39.19 -6.84 -7.24
C PHE A 13 37.88 -6.40 -7.90
N PRO A 14 36.85 -7.26 -7.99
CA PRO A 14 35.53 -6.76 -8.29
C PRO A 14 35.13 -5.90 -7.08
N PHE A 15 35.27 -4.59 -7.21
CA PHE A 15 34.32 -3.70 -6.56
C PHE A 15 32.98 -4.01 -7.21
N SER A 16 32.30 -5.05 -6.71
CA SER A 16 30.85 -5.09 -6.79
C SER A 16 30.40 -3.97 -5.87
N PRO A 17 29.94 -2.80 -6.37
CA PRO A 17 29.01 -2.05 -5.55
C PRO A 17 27.91 -3.06 -5.21
N TYR A 18 27.69 -3.29 -3.92
CA TYR A 18 26.46 -3.93 -3.48
C TYR A 18 25.35 -3.10 -4.11
N ALA A 19 24.77 -3.60 -5.20
CA ALA A 19 23.43 -3.26 -5.58
C ALA A 19 22.59 -3.72 -4.39
N GLN A 20 22.35 -2.82 -3.44
CA GLN A 20 21.39 -3.05 -2.38
C GLN A 20 20.06 -3.20 -3.11
N SER A 21 19.68 -4.45 -3.39
CA SER A 21 18.35 -4.76 -3.83
C SER A 21 17.41 -4.19 -2.78
N PHE A 22 16.52 -3.27 -3.19
CA PHE A 22 15.44 -2.81 -2.34
C PHE A 22 14.74 -4.02 -1.71
N GLU A 23 14.77 -4.10 -0.38
CA GLU A 23 14.08 -5.15 0.35
C GLU A 23 12.63 -4.71 0.53
N GLU A 24 11.72 -5.42 -0.13
CA GLU A 24 10.29 -5.17 0.00
C GLU A 24 9.88 -5.25 1.47
N ARG A 25 9.15 -4.25 1.95
CA ARG A 25 8.63 -4.23 3.31
C ARG A 25 7.27 -4.91 3.32
N PRO A 26 7.08 -6.01 4.07
CA PRO A 26 5.75 -6.57 4.30
C PRO A 26 4.77 -5.50 4.77
N THR A 27 3.52 -5.58 4.32
CA THR A 27 2.48 -4.61 4.68
C THR A 27 2.25 -4.49 6.19
N ASP A 28 2.54 -5.56 6.95
CA ASP A 28 2.39 -5.61 8.40
C ASP A 28 3.47 -4.82 9.15
N ASP A 29 4.60 -4.52 8.50
CA ASP A 29 5.68 -3.78 9.14
C ASP A 29 5.45 -2.26 9.10
N PHE A 30 4.54 -1.75 8.26
CA PHE A 30 4.29 -0.31 8.16
C PHE A 30 3.63 0.23 9.43
N LEU A 31 3.98 1.46 9.80
CA LEU A 31 3.31 2.16 10.91
C LEU A 31 1.82 2.34 10.60
N SER A 32 0.99 2.28 11.64
CA SER A 32 -0.46 2.48 11.56
C SER A 32 -0.83 3.95 11.57
N LEU A 33 -2.01 4.32 11.04
CA LEU A 33 -2.47 5.72 11.06
C LEU A 33 -2.54 6.30 12.49
N SER A 34 -2.78 5.47 13.50
CA SER A 34 -2.80 5.91 14.91
C SER A 34 -1.44 6.39 15.44
N GLU A 35 -0.34 6.10 14.76
CA GLU A 35 1.00 6.55 15.15
C GLU A 35 1.34 7.94 14.59
N PHE A 36 0.46 8.51 13.77
CA PHE A 36 0.64 9.82 13.15
C PHE A 36 -0.32 10.86 13.75
N PRO A 37 0.13 12.12 13.90
CA PRO A 37 -0.72 13.24 14.33
C PRO A 37 -1.91 13.52 13.39
N SER A 38 -1.79 13.19 12.11
CA SER A 38 -2.81 13.48 11.11
C SER A 38 -2.83 12.47 9.96
N VAL A 39 -3.96 12.44 9.25
CA VAL A 39 -4.10 11.68 7.99
C VAL A 39 -3.07 12.12 6.96
N ALA A 40 -2.79 13.43 6.86
CA ALA A 40 -1.83 13.95 5.90
C ALA A 40 -0.40 13.47 6.17
N GLU A 41 -0.01 13.35 7.44
CA GLU A 41 1.32 12.83 7.80
C GLU A 41 1.45 11.32 7.55
N PHE A 42 0.38 10.55 7.77
CA PHE A 42 0.35 9.14 7.39
C PHE A 42 0.44 8.95 5.87
N GLU A 43 -0.27 9.77 5.09
CA GLU A 43 -0.17 9.75 3.63
C GLU A 43 1.23 10.13 3.15
N GLN A 44 1.83 11.17 3.73
CA GLN A 44 3.20 11.55 3.43
C GLN A 44 4.19 10.42 3.75
N TYR A 45 3.97 9.67 4.82
CA TYR A 45 4.78 8.49 5.16
C TYR A 45 4.67 7.40 4.08
N ILE A 46 3.46 7.10 3.60
CA ILE A 46 3.26 6.14 2.50
C ILE A 46 3.91 6.66 1.22
N ASP A 47 3.66 7.91 0.83
CA ASP A 47 4.20 8.51 -0.39
C ASP A 47 5.74 8.51 -0.40
N THR A 48 6.35 8.74 0.77
CA THR A 48 7.81 8.67 0.93
C THR A 48 8.32 7.26 0.70
N TYR A 49 7.64 6.25 1.24
CA TYR A 49 7.97 4.85 0.96
C TYR A 49 7.82 4.50 -0.52
N VAL A 50 6.71 4.91 -1.15
CA VAL A 50 6.45 4.62 -2.57
C VAL A 50 7.57 5.23 -3.42
N GLN A 51 7.96 6.48 -3.16
CA GLN A 51 9.04 7.10 -3.92
C GLN A 51 10.40 6.43 -3.70
N ASP A 52 10.77 6.15 -2.46
CA ASP A 52 12.01 5.45 -2.17
C ASP A 52 12.04 4.06 -2.84
N CYS A 53 10.92 3.32 -2.82
CA CYS A 53 10.79 2.07 -3.54
C CYS A 53 10.97 2.26 -5.05
N LEU A 54 10.32 3.25 -5.66
CA LEU A 54 10.42 3.50 -7.10
C LEU A 54 11.84 3.84 -7.52
N ASP A 55 12.53 4.71 -6.77
CA ASP A 55 13.92 5.12 -7.01
C ASP A 55 14.90 3.93 -6.96
N HIS A 56 14.60 2.92 -6.15
CA HIS A 56 15.45 1.73 -5.97
C HIS A 56 14.89 0.45 -6.61
N SER A 57 13.76 0.52 -7.32
CA SER A 57 13.09 -0.65 -7.92
C SER A 57 13.76 -1.19 -9.18
N TYR A 58 14.67 -0.41 -9.80
CA TYR A 58 15.17 -0.61 -11.17
C TYR A 58 14.10 -0.48 -12.27
N GLY A 59 12.89 -0.01 -11.93
CA GLY A 59 11.81 0.27 -12.86
C GLY A 59 11.18 -0.96 -13.51
N GLY A 60 10.43 -0.73 -14.59
CA GLY A 60 9.73 -1.80 -15.30
C GLY A 60 8.76 -2.57 -14.41
N SER A 61 8.64 -3.88 -14.58
CA SER A 61 7.70 -4.71 -13.82
C SER A 61 8.04 -4.79 -12.34
N LEU A 62 9.29 -4.50 -11.95
CA LEU A 62 9.70 -4.47 -10.54
C LEU A 62 9.12 -3.28 -9.79
N ALA A 63 8.72 -2.20 -10.47
CA ALA A 63 8.09 -1.05 -9.82
C ALA A 63 6.64 -1.33 -9.36
N VAL A 64 5.99 -2.39 -9.86
CA VAL A 64 4.60 -2.74 -9.52
C VAL A 64 4.39 -2.91 -8.01
N ARG A 65 5.37 -3.50 -7.32
CA ARG A 65 5.34 -3.73 -5.87
C ARG A 65 5.37 -2.47 -5.01
N CYS A 66 5.75 -1.33 -5.59
CA CYS A 66 5.89 -0.09 -4.84
C CYS A 66 4.54 0.58 -4.56
N PHE A 67 3.51 0.27 -5.36
CA PHE A 67 2.20 0.89 -5.25
C PHE A 67 1.37 0.19 -4.17
N VAL A 68 1.57 0.60 -2.92
CA VAL A 68 1.02 -0.06 -1.72
C VAL A 68 -0.13 0.70 -1.05
N SER A 69 -0.56 1.84 -1.62
CA SER A 69 -1.47 2.76 -0.93
C SER A 69 -2.83 2.13 -0.66
N TYR A 70 -3.35 1.35 -1.62
CA TYR A 70 -4.56 0.55 -1.47
C TYR A 70 -4.45 -0.42 -0.30
N GLU A 71 -3.38 -1.21 -0.23
CA GLU A 71 -3.14 -2.19 0.83
C GLU A 71 -3.02 -1.51 2.20
N MET A 72 -2.32 -0.38 2.28
CA MET A 72 -2.19 0.39 3.51
C MET A 72 -3.55 0.87 4.02
N TRP A 73 -4.40 1.40 3.14
CA TRP A 73 -5.74 1.84 3.53
C TRP A 73 -6.68 0.67 3.84
N ASP A 74 -6.57 -0.48 3.15
CA ASP A 74 -7.38 -1.67 3.46
C ASP A 74 -7.01 -2.25 4.83
N ARG A 75 -5.73 -2.22 5.20
CA ARG A 75 -5.26 -2.59 6.53
C ARG A 75 -5.85 -1.71 7.63
N GLU A 76 -5.81 -0.38 7.46
CA GLU A 76 -6.45 0.55 8.41
C GLU A 76 -7.97 0.34 8.49
N LEU A 77 -8.63 0.12 7.34
CA LEU A 77 -10.05 -0.22 7.30
C LEU A 77 -10.35 -1.49 8.12
N ASN A 78 -9.59 -2.56 7.92
CA ASN A 78 -9.79 -3.81 8.62
C ASN A 78 -9.54 -3.65 10.13
N ASN A 79 -8.50 -2.92 10.52
CA ASN A 79 -8.23 -2.60 11.93
C ASN A 79 -9.43 -1.88 12.58
N TYR A 80 -9.89 -0.77 11.99
CA TYR A 80 -11.00 0.00 12.54
C TYR A 80 -12.33 -0.78 12.49
N TYR A 81 -12.56 -1.58 11.46
CA TYR A 81 -13.71 -2.47 11.39
C TYR A 81 -13.74 -3.43 12.58
N GLN A 82 -12.62 -4.10 12.88
CA GLN A 82 -12.54 -5.05 14.00
C GLN A 82 -12.74 -4.36 15.36
N LEU A 83 -12.16 -3.17 15.53
CA LEU A 83 -12.31 -2.38 16.75
C LEU A 83 -13.76 -1.91 16.95
N LEU A 84 -14.40 -1.36 15.91
CA LEU A 84 -15.80 -0.94 15.96
C LEU A 84 -16.73 -2.14 16.16
N TYR A 85 -16.48 -3.25 15.47
CA TYR A 85 -17.27 -4.47 15.62
C TYR A 85 -17.30 -4.94 17.08
N LYS A 86 -16.14 -4.97 17.75
CA LYS A 86 -16.01 -5.38 19.15
C LYS A 86 -16.69 -4.43 20.14
N SER A 87 -16.94 -3.17 19.77
CA SER A 87 -17.57 -2.19 20.65
C SER A 87 -19.10 -2.14 20.52
N LEU A 88 -19.69 -2.86 19.57
CA LEU A 88 -21.12 -2.80 19.29
C LEU A 88 -21.89 -3.96 19.93
N SER A 89 -23.18 -3.74 20.19
CA SER A 89 -24.14 -4.80 20.52
C SER A 89 -24.34 -5.77 19.36
N ASP A 90 -24.98 -6.92 19.61
CA ASP A 90 -25.24 -7.94 18.57
C ASP A 90 -25.98 -7.39 17.35
N ASP A 91 -26.98 -6.52 17.55
CA ASP A 91 -27.68 -5.86 16.44
C ASP A 91 -26.75 -4.91 15.67
N GLY A 92 -25.93 -4.12 16.38
CA GLY A 92 -24.93 -3.23 15.78
C GLY A 92 -23.88 -4.00 14.98
N GLN A 93 -23.36 -5.10 15.52
CA GLN A 93 -22.43 -6.01 14.85
C GLN A 93 -23.01 -6.56 13.54
N LYS A 94 -24.27 -7.02 13.57
CA LYS A 94 -24.98 -7.51 12.38
C LYS A 94 -25.13 -6.42 11.33
N ARG A 95 -25.50 -5.20 11.74
CA ARG A 95 -25.62 -4.05 10.83
C ARG A 95 -24.28 -3.65 10.21
N LEU A 96 -23.22 -3.56 11.01
CA LEU A 96 -21.89 -3.22 10.55
C LEU A 96 -21.39 -4.27 9.54
N LYS A 97 -21.52 -5.56 9.85
CA LYS A 97 -21.14 -6.66 8.96
C LYS A 97 -21.88 -6.59 7.63
N ASN A 98 -23.20 -6.40 7.65
CA ASN A 98 -24.01 -6.30 6.43
C ASN A 98 -23.66 -5.06 5.59
N SER A 99 -23.40 -3.92 6.25
CA SER A 99 -22.91 -2.71 5.58
C SER A 99 -21.56 -2.97 4.90
N GLN A 100 -20.63 -3.61 5.61
CA GLN A 100 -19.28 -3.89 5.09
C GLN A 100 -19.33 -4.87 3.91
N LEU A 101 -20.11 -5.95 3.99
CA LEU A 101 -20.28 -6.88 2.87
C LEU A 101 -20.88 -6.21 1.63
N SER A 102 -21.83 -5.29 1.82
CA SER A 102 -22.42 -4.54 0.71
C SER A 102 -21.43 -3.55 0.11
N TRP A 103 -20.64 -2.87 0.95
CA TRP A 103 -19.59 -1.96 0.49
C TRP A 103 -18.50 -2.69 -0.30
N LEU A 104 -18.06 -3.88 0.15
CA LEU A 104 -17.08 -4.71 -0.57
C LEU A 104 -17.56 -5.03 -1.99
N LYS A 105 -18.83 -5.42 -2.16
CA LYS A 105 -19.40 -5.67 -3.50
C LYS A 105 -19.35 -4.42 -4.39
N THR A 106 -19.65 -3.24 -3.85
CA THR A 106 -19.58 -1.98 -4.60
C THR A 106 -18.13 -1.62 -4.95
N ARG A 107 -17.20 -1.76 -4.00
CA ARG A 107 -15.76 -1.54 -4.23
C ARG A 107 -15.24 -2.46 -5.33
N ASP A 108 -15.56 -3.75 -5.25
CA ASP A 108 -15.07 -4.74 -6.22
C ASP A 108 -15.63 -4.46 -7.62
N LYS A 109 -16.86 -3.96 -7.73
CA LYS A 109 -17.42 -3.49 -9.00
C LYS A 109 -16.73 -2.22 -9.54
N ALA A 110 -16.32 -1.31 -8.66
CA ALA A 110 -15.51 -0.17 -9.06
C ALA A 110 -14.12 -0.60 -9.54
N ILE A 111 -13.47 -1.56 -8.86
CA ILE A 111 -12.19 -2.15 -9.28
C ILE A 111 -12.32 -2.79 -10.66
N GLU A 112 -13.35 -3.60 -10.88
CA GLU A 112 -13.62 -4.25 -12.17
C GLU A 112 -13.74 -3.22 -13.31
N PHE A 113 -14.56 -2.19 -13.11
CA PHE A 113 -14.76 -1.15 -14.12
C PHE A 113 -13.51 -0.30 -14.37
N ASN A 114 -12.81 0.10 -13.31
CA ASN A 114 -11.54 0.83 -13.43
C ASN A 114 -10.49 -0.02 -14.15
N GLY A 115 -10.41 -1.32 -13.84
CA GLY A 115 -9.54 -2.27 -14.50
C GLY A 115 -9.79 -2.34 -16.01
N PHE A 116 -11.07 -2.41 -16.42
CA PHE A 116 -11.45 -2.35 -17.84
C PHE A 116 -10.97 -1.07 -18.52
N LEU A 117 -11.17 0.11 -17.90
CA LEU A 117 -10.71 1.38 -18.47
C LEU A 117 -9.18 1.47 -18.55
N LEU A 118 -8.47 0.91 -17.58
CA LEU A 118 -7.02 0.83 -17.61
C LEU A 118 -6.54 -0.11 -18.71
N ASP A 119 -7.19 -1.25 -18.91
CA ASP A 119 -6.86 -2.16 -20.01
C ASP A 119 -7.04 -1.45 -21.37
N GLU A 120 -8.13 -0.71 -21.55
CA GLU A 120 -8.33 0.10 -22.76
C GLU A 120 -7.28 1.20 -22.93
N ARG A 121 -6.87 1.86 -21.84
CA ARG A 121 -5.84 2.92 -21.87
C ARG A 121 -4.47 2.39 -22.27
N TYR A 122 -4.14 1.16 -21.86
CA TYR A 122 -2.81 0.57 -22.02
C TYR A 122 -2.72 -0.50 -23.12
N LYS A 123 -3.80 -0.86 -23.81
CA LYS A 123 -3.86 -1.99 -24.78
C LYS A 123 -2.79 -2.00 -25.87
N ASP A 124 -2.42 -0.84 -26.40
CA ASP A 124 -1.43 -0.71 -27.48
C ASP A 124 -0.03 -0.34 -26.97
N LYS A 125 0.17 -0.37 -25.64
CA LYS A 125 1.42 0.00 -25.00
C LYS A 125 2.29 -1.25 -24.77
N VAL A 126 3.53 -1.19 -25.22
CA VAL A 126 4.49 -2.31 -25.12
C VAL A 126 5.66 -1.92 -24.24
N GLY A 127 6.06 -2.84 -23.36
CA GLY A 127 7.21 -2.68 -22.48
C GLY A 127 6.81 -2.64 -21.00
N THR A 128 7.74 -3.09 -20.15
CA THR A 128 7.50 -3.26 -18.71
C THR A 128 7.25 -1.95 -17.97
N MET A 129 7.69 -0.80 -18.51
CA MET A 129 7.35 0.52 -17.99
C MET A 129 5.83 0.75 -17.95
N TYR A 130 5.10 0.32 -18.97
CA TYR A 130 3.64 0.50 -19.01
C TYR A 130 2.91 -0.41 -18.04
N ILE A 131 3.52 -1.54 -17.65
CA ILE A 131 3.00 -2.41 -16.58
C ILE A 131 3.07 -1.65 -15.24
N ALA A 132 4.19 -0.98 -14.95
CA ALA A 132 4.31 -0.14 -13.76
C ALA A 132 3.33 1.02 -13.77
N MET A 133 3.22 1.74 -14.89
CA MET A 133 2.30 2.87 -15.01
C MET A 133 0.84 2.44 -14.80
N ARG A 134 0.43 1.30 -15.39
CA ARG A 134 -0.91 0.74 -15.18
C ARG A 134 -1.15 0.36 -13.71
N ALA A 135 -0.15 -0.21 -13.03
CA ALA A 135 -0.26 -0.56 -11.62
C ALA A 135 -0.40 0.70 -10.72
N GLY A 136 0.41 1.73 -10.97
CA GLY A 136 0.31 3.00 -10.25
C GLY A 136 -1.03 3.70 -10.46
N ASP A 137 -1.53 3.73 -11.70
CA ASP A 137 -2.86 4.26 -12.00
C ASP A 137 -3.97 3.46 -11.29
N ALA A 138 -3.82 2.13 -11.19
CA ALA A 138 -4.77 1.26 -10.51
C ALA A 138 -4.81 1.54 -8.99
N ASP A 139 -3.64 1.66 -8.36
CA ASP A 139 -3.53 2.04 -6.95
C ASP A 139 -4.21 3.40 -6.73
N GLN A 140 -3.77 4.43 -7.45
CA GLN A 140 -4.31 5.79 -7.34
C GLN A 140 -5.83 5.88 -7.52
N ALA A 141 -6.41 5.05 -8.40
CA ALA A 141 -7.85 5.02 -8.63
C ALA A 141 -8.64 4.40 -7.47
N ILE A 142 -8.06 3.45 -6.72
CA ILE A 142 -8.77 2.65 -5.72
C ILE A 142 -8.48 3.11 -4.29
N SER A 143 -7.26 3.54 -3.97
CA SER A 143 -6.90 3.94 -2.60
C SER A 143 -7.85 4.99 -2.00
N PRO A 144 -8.32 6.04 -2.74
CA PRO A 144 -9.26 7.02 -2.19
C PRO A 144 -10.61 6.43 -1.75
N ILE A 145 -11.10 5.39 -2.44
CA ILE A 145 -12.36 4.71 -2.12
C ILE A 145 -12.21 3.95 -0.79
N VAL A 146 -11.08 3.25 -0.63
CA VAL A 146 -10.78 2.48 0.60
C VAL A 146 -10.47 3.41 1.76
N LYS A 147 -9.67 4.47 1.55
CA LYS A 147 -9.41 5.54 2.50
C LYS A 147 -10.71 6.12 3.06
N HIS A 148 -11.64 6.49 2.19
CA HIS A 148 -12.90 7.09 2.61
C HIS A 148 -13.68 6.16 3.55
N ARG A 149 -13.73 4.86 3.24
CA ARG A 149 -14.36 3.87 4.11
C ARG A 149 -13.61 3.69 5.42
N ALA A 150 -12.29 3.62 5.40
CA ALA A 150 -11.46 3.49 6.59
C ALA A 150 -11.72 4.65 7.57
N LEU A 151 -11.69 5.88 7.07
CA LEU A 151 -11.92 7.10 7.87
C LEU A 151 -13.35 7.20 8.39
N LEU A 152 -14.35 6.76 7.61
CA LEU A 152 -15.73 6.68 8.08
C LEU A 152 -15.89 5.69 9.25
N ILE A 153 -15.27 4.51 9.15
CA ILE A 153 -15.33 3.52 10.24
C ILE A 153 -14.56 4.03 11.47
N LYS A 154 -13.41 4.68 11.27
CA LYS A 154 -12.66 5.36 12.34
C LYS A 154 -13.52 6.39 13.08
N SER A 155 -14.24 7.25 12.37
CA SER A 155 -15.09 8.26 13.02
C SER A 155 -16.22 7.65 13.85
N TRP A 156 -16.81 6.54 13.40
CA TRP A 156 -17.83 5.83 14.18
C TRP A 156 -17.26 5.14 15.42
N LEU A 157 -16.04 4.62 15.31
CA LEU A 157 -15.32 4.04 16.46
C LEU A 157 -15.02 5.11 17.52
N GLU A 158 -14.58 6.30 17.10
CA GLU A 158 -14.36 7.44 18.00
C GLU A 158 -15.65 7.84 18.70
N TYR A 159 -16.75 7.99 17.96
CA TYR A 159 -18.07 8.25 18.53
C TYR A 159 -18.51 7.19 19.56
N GLN A 160 -18.31 5.90 19.28
CA GLN A 160 -18.64 4.82 20.21
C GLN A 160 -17.79 4.88 21.49
N ARG A 161 -16.50 5.21 21.38
CA ARG A 161 -15.61 5.35 22.53
C ARG A 161 -16.02 6.53 23.41
N ASP A 162 -16.36 7.67 22.81
CA ASP A 162 -16.78 8.87 23.53
C ASP A 162 -18.10 8.65 24.27
N ASN A 163 -19.10 8.04 23.63
CA ASN A 163 -20.37 7.69 24.31
C ASN A 163 -20.14 6.72 25.47
N SER A 164 -19.30 5.70 25.28
CA SER A 164 -19.00 4.71 26.33
C SER A 164 -18.29 5.30 27.57
N TYR A 165 -17.67 6.48 27.42
CA TYR A 165 -17.11 7.24 28.52
C TYR A 165 -18.23 7.95 29.29
N HIS A 166 -19.16 8.60 28.59
CA HIS A 166 -20.26 9.35 29.21
C HIS A 166 -21.28 8.46 29.93
N GLU A 167 -21.47 7.20 29.53
CA GLU A 167 -22.37 6.26 30.23
C GLU A 167 -21.75 5.66 31.52
N ARG A 168 -20.44 5.85 31.74
CA ARG A 168 -19.68 5.23 32.83
C ARG A 168 -19.44 6.17 34.03
N PHE A 169 -19.80 7.45 33.89
CA PHE A 169 -19.71 8.51 34.90
C PHE A 169 -21.04 9.24 35.03
#